data_AF-A0A6A6AN33-F1
#
_entry.id   AF-A0A6A6AN33-F1
#
_cell.length_a   1.000
_cell.length_b   1.000
_cell.length_c   1.000
_cell.angle_alpha   90.00
_cell.angle_beta   90.00
_cell.angle_gamma   90.00
#
_symmetry.space_group_name_H-M   'P 1'
#
loop_
_entity.id
_entity.type
_entity.pdbx_description
1 polymer ?
#
loop_
_entity_poly.entity_id
_entity_poly.type
_entity_poly.pdbx_seq_one_letter_code
_entity_poly.pdbx_strand_id
1 'polypeptide(L)'
;MDTPSQTCPILTSRKALPFDDLMAMASQYFEEEELTFNLNAIVNAVEERSSTATVEDQLAELIYFEEGRRLAAAANWNGMTRLQLEHEVLAQGLSDPNTIRELSDWSLRLKLAAANHESSSDDSDEGAPCLDV
;
A
#
# COMPACT_ATOMS: atom_id res chain seq x y z
N MET A 1 -14.16 7.93 21.51
CA MET A 1 -15.26 7.39 20.69
C MET A 1 -14.59 6.54 19.62
N ASP A 2 -14.51 5.23 19.87
CA ASP A 2 -13.96 4.28 18.90
C ASP A 2 -14.96 4.12 17.76
N THR A 3 -14.67 4.76 16.63
CA THR A 3 -15.38 4.47 15.38
C THR A 3 -15.02 3.04 14.96
N PRO A 4 -15.98 2.16 14.66
CA PRO A 4 -15.68 0.83 14.17
C PRO A 4 -14.83 0.98 12.91
N SER A 5 -13.58 0.55 13.00
CA SER A 5 -12.70 0.36 11.86
C SER A 5 -13.52 -0.37 10.81
N GLN A 6 -13.74 0.24 9.64
CA GLN A 6 -14.48 -0.39 8.55
C GLN A 6 -13.77 -1.70 8.21
N THR A 7 -14.33 -2.80 8.70
CA THR A 7 -13.79 -4.13 8.48
C THR A 7 -13.93 -4.43 6.99
N CYS A 8 -12.80 -4.40 6.27
CA CYS A 8 -12.80 -4.78 4.87
C CYS A 8 -12.99 -6.31 4.77
N PRO A 9 -14.08 -6.81 4.15
CA PRO A 9 -14.35 -8.25 4.08
C PRO A 9 -13.21 -9.04 3.43
N ILE A 10 -12.52 -8.45 2.45
CA ILE A 10 -11.40 -9.08 1.76
C ILE A 10 -10.22 -9.25 2.72
N LEU A 11 -9.83 -8.19 3.43
CA LEU A 11 -8.76 -8.27 4.43
C LEU A 11 -9.12 -9.24 5.56
N THR A 12 -10.36 -9.20 6.05
CA THR A 12 -10.85 -10.15 7.06
C THR A 12 -10.75 -11.59 6.58
N SER A 13 -11.12 -11.86 5.32
CA SER A 13 -10.99 -13.20 4.75
C SER A 13 -9.54 -13.64 4.60
N ARG A 14 -8.63 -12.71 4.27
CA ARG A 14 -7.20 -12.99 4.14
C ARG A 14 -6.56 -13.29 5.50
N LYS A 15 -6.94 -12.55 6.55
CA LYS A 15 -6.51 -12.81 7.94
C LYS A 15 -6.97 -14.16 8.49
N ALA A 16 -8.02 -14.75 7.93
CA ALA A 16 -8.49 -16.07 8.32
C ALA A 16 -7.71 -17.24 7.67
N LEU A 17 -6.76 -16.95 6.77
CA LEU A 17 -5.95 -17.96 6.11
C LEU A 17 -4.80 -18.43 7.02
N PRO A 18 -4.41 -19.71 6.91
CA PRO A 18 -3.25 -20.22 7.64
C PRO A 18 -1.95 -19.61 7.12
N PHE A 19 -0.93 -19.60 7.98
CA PHE A 19 0.38 -19.02 7.67
C PHE A 19 1.00 -19.56 6.36
N ASP A 20 0.91 -20.87 6.12
CA ASP A 20 1.45 -21.49 4.89
C ASP A 20 0.81 -20.94 3.61
N ASP A 21 -0.51 -20.69 3.64
CA ASP A 21 -1.23 -20.11 2.50
C ASP A 21 -0.87 -18.62 2.32
N LEU A 22 -0.69 -17.90 3.43
CA LEU A 22 -0.20 -16.52 3.40
C LEU A 22 1.22 -16.44 2.81
N MET A 23 2.11 -17.36 3.18
CA MET A 23 3.46 -17.43 2.62
C MET A 23 3.47 -17.76 1.12
N ALA A 24 2.62 -18.69 0.69
CA ALA A 24 2.47 -19.04 -0.72
C ALA A 24 1.88 -17.89 -1.56
N MET A 25 1.07 -17.02 -0.95
CA MET A 25 0.63 -15.78 -1.60
C MET A 25 1.73 -14.72 -1.60
N ALA A 26 2.42 -14.52 -0.47
CA ALA A 26 3.46 -13.51 -0.34
C ALA A 26 4.59 -13.70 -1.37
N SER A 27 4.98 -14.94 -1.66
CA SER A 27 5.99 -15.25 -2.69
C SER A 27 5.59 -14.84 -4.12
N GLN A 28 4.31 -14.52 -4.37
CA GLN A 28 3.85 -13.97 -5.66
C GLN A 28 4.06 -12.46 -5.74
N TYR A 29 4.19 -11.79 -4.59
CA TYR A 29 4.27 -10.33 -4.48
C TYR A 29 5.65 -9.83 -4.06
N PHE A 30 6.45 -10.67 -3.41
CA PHE A 30 7.74 -10.28 -2.85
C PHE A 30 8.85 -11.22 -3.35
N GLU A 31 10.02 -10.66 -3.60
CA GLU A 31 11.23 -11.46 -3.75
C GLU A 31 11.61 -12.11 -2.41
N GLU A 32 12.37 -13.21 -2.44
CA GLU A 32 12.70 -13.99 -1.24
C GLU A 32 13.40 -13.15 -0.16
N GLU A 33 14.34 -12.29 -0.56
CA GLU A 33 15.06 -11.40 0.35
C GLU A 33 14.15 -10.35 0.98
N GLU A 34 13.28 -9.73 0.19
CA GLU A 34 12.29 -8.74 0.65
C GLU A 34 11.27 -9.36 1.60
N LEU A 35 10.78 -10.57 1.28
CA LEU A 35 9.85 -11.30 2.13
C LEU A 35 10.51 -11.64 3.47
N THR A 36 11.76 -12.11 3.45
CA THR A 36 12.52 -12.41 4.67
C THR A 36 12.71 -11.16 5.53
N PHE A 37 13.07 -10.02 4.92
CA PHE A 37 13.20 -8.75 5.62
C PHE A 37 11.88 -8.32 6.28
N ASN A 38 10.77 -8.37 5.53
CA ASN A 38 9.45 -8.00 6.03
C ASN A 38 8.97 -8.93 7.15
N LEU A 39 9.18 -10.24 7.04
CA LEU A 39 8.83 -11.19 8.10
C LEU A 39 9.60 -10.93 9.39
N ASN A 40 10.90 -10.68 9.30
CA ASN A 40 11.70 -10.32 10.47
C ASN A 40 11.18 -9.03 11.13
N ALA A 41 10.83 -8.02 10.34
CA ALA A 41 10.24 -6.79 10.85
C ALA A 41 8.89 -7.04 11.54
N ILE A 42 8.03 -7.89 10.97
CA ILE A 42 6.75 -8.27 11.55
C ILE A 42 6.94 -9.00 12.88
N VAL A 43 7.79 -10.02 12.92
CA VAL A 43 8.05 -10.81 14.13
C VAL A 43 8.54 -9.91 15.26
N ASN A 44 9.54 -9.06 14.98
CA ASN A 44 10.04 -8.10 15.97
C ASN A 44 8.94 -7.13 16.45
N ALA A 45 8.10 -6.62 15.54
CA ALA A 45 7.04 -5.69 15.91
C ALA A 45 5.94 -6.35 16.77
N VAL A 46 5.63 -7.63 16.52
CA VAL A 46 4.66 -8.41 17.31
C VAL A 46 5.21 -8.69 18.71
N GLU A 47 6.50 -9.05 18.81
CA GLU A 47 7.17 -9.30 20.09
C GLU A 47 7.26 -8.03 20.96
N GLU A 48 7.66 -6.90 20.36
CA GLU A 48 7.87 -5.65 21.09
C GLU A 48 6.57 -5.00 21.60
N ARG A 49 5.48 -5.11 20.82
CA ARG A 49 4.26 -4.31 21.08
C ARG A 49 3.30 -4.92 22.09
N SER A 50 3.52 -6.16 22.56
CA SER A 50 2.48 -6.92 23.31
C SER A 50 1.11 -6.80 22.62
N SER A 51 1.13 -6.80 21.28
CA SER A 51 -0.04 -6.58 20.46
C SER A 51 -0.93 -7.82 20.48
N THR A 52 -2.24 -7.62 20.30
CA THR A 52 -3.16 -8.74 20.04
C THR A 52 -3.07 -9.23 18.60
N ALA A 53 -2.38 -8.49 17.72
CA ALA A 53 -2.17 -8.88 16.33
C ALA A 53 -1.13 -10.01 16.25
N THR A 54 -1.49 -11.05 15.52
CA THR A 54 -0.60 -12.18 15.22
C THR A 54 0.35 -11.88 14.06
N VAL A 55 1.38 -12.71 13.88
CA VAL A 55 2.27 -12.62 12.71
C VAL A 55 1.47 -12.81 11.43
N GLU A 56 0.51 -13.73 11.44
CA GLU A 56 -0.43 -14.01 10.35
C GLU A 56 -1.28 -12.78 10.01
N ASP A 57 -1.81 -12.08 11.01
CA ASP A 57 -2.60 -10.86 10.79
C ASP A 57 -1.79 -9.77 10.08
N GLN A 58 -0.54 -9.59 10.52
CA GLN A 58 0.37 -8.59 9.95
C GLN A 58 0.83 -8.98 8.55
N LEU A 59 1.11 -10.27 8.31
CA LEU A 59 1.45 -10.77 6.97
C LEU A 59 0.26 -10.63 6.00
N ALA A 60 -0.96 -10.94 6.45
CA ALA A 60 -2.17 -10.75 5.66
C ALA A 60 -2.40 -9.27 5.29
N GLU A 61 -2.16 -8.34 6.22
CA GLU A 61 -2.19 -6.90 5.95
C GLU A 61 -1.13 -6.48 4.95
N LEU A 62 0.12 -6.94 5.12
CA LEU A 62 1.22 -6.64 4.20
C LEU A 62 0.88 -7.06 2.76
N ILE A 63 0.45 -8.31 2.55
CA ILE A 63 0.06 -8.82 1.23
C ILE A 63 -1.11 -8.00 0.65
N TYR A 64 -2.08 -7.65 1.49
CA TYR A 64 -3.27 -6.89 1.09
C TYR A 64 -2.96 -5.47 0.62
N PHE A 65 -2.09 -4.76 1.33
CA PHE A 65 -1.70 -3.42 0.91
C PHE A 65 -0.71 -3.44 -0.24
N GLU A 66 0.15 -4.45 -0.35
CA GLU A 66 1.02 -4.64 -1.50
C GLU A 66 0.25 -4.88 -2.80
N GLU A 67 -0.81 -5.70 -2.75
CA GLU A 67 -1.73 -5.86 -3.88
C GLU A 67 -2.37 -4.51 -4.28
N GLY A 68 -2.77 -3.71 -3.31
CA GLY A 68 -3.29 -2.36 -3.52
C GLY A 68 -2.26 -1.45 -4.20
N ARG A 69 -1.02 -1.43 -3.71
CA ARG A 69 0.09 -0.65 -4.26
C ARG A 69 0.36 -1.01 -5.72
N ARG A 70 0.37 -2.30 -6.06
CA ARG A 70 0.55 -2.78 -7.45
C ARG A 70 -0.60 -2.37 -8.36
N LEU A 71 -1.85 -2.45 -7.88
CA LEU A 71 -3.01 -1.95 -8.61
C LEU A 71 -2.92 -0.44 -8.85
N ALA A 72 -2.48 0.33 -7.86
CA ALA A 72 -2.29 1.77 -7.97
C ALA A 72 -1.20 2.13 -9.00
N ALA A 73 -0.06 1.43 -8.97
CA ALA A 73 1.04 1.59 -9.92
C ALA A 73 0.60 1.27 -11.37
N ALA A 74 -0.29 0.30 -11.54
CA ALA A 74 -0.89 -0.04 -12.83
C ALA A 74 -2.07 0.87 -13.24
N ALA A 75 -2.33 1.95 -12.49
CA ALA A 75 -3.50 2.82 -12.64
C ALA A 75 -4.86 2.08 -12.62
N ASN A 76 -4.91 0.88 -12.04
CA ASN A 76 -6.12 0.07 -11.94
C ASN A 76 -6.87 0.34 -10.62
N TRP A 77 -7.26 1.60 -10.40
CA TRP A 77 -7.90 2.01 -9.15
C TRP A 77 -9.32 1.47 -8.96
N ASN A 78 -9.96 1.02 -10.04
CA ASN A 78 -11.26 0.34 -9.98
C ASN A 78 -11.16 -1.05 -9.36
N GLY A 79 -9.99 -1.69 -9.44
CA GLY A 79 -9.71 -2.96 -8.76
C GLY A 79 -9.38 -2.81 -7.28
N MET A 80 -9.14 -1.58 -6.80
CA MET A 80 -8.80 -1.33 -5.41
C MET A 80 -10.05 -1.20 -4.55
N THR A 81 -9.97 -1.77 -3.35
CA THR A 81 -10.92 -1.49 -2.27
C THR A 81 -10.74 -0.06 -1.74
N ARG A 82 -11.76 0.45 -1.04
CA ARG A 82 -11.64 1.72 -0.31
C ARG A 82 -10.47 1.73 0.67
N LEU A 83 -10.28 0.67 1.43
CA LEU A 83 -9.18 0.59 2.41
C LEU A 83 -7.81 0.64 1.74
N GLN A 84 -7.64 0.02 0.57
CA GLN A 84 -6.39 0.12 -0.20
C GLN A 84 -6.19 1.52 -0.77
N LEU A 85 -7.25 2.17 -1.26
CA LEU A 85 -7.18 3.56 -1.74
C LEU A 85 -6.76 4.51 -0.62
N GLU A 86 -7.37 4.36 0.57
CA GLU A 86 -7.02 5.17 1.74
C GLU A 86 -5.57 4.95 2.16
N HIS A 87 -5.14 3.70 2.27
CA HIS A 87 -3.77 3.35 2.62
C HIS A 87 -2.75 3.94 1.64
N GLU A 88 -2.99 3.81 0.33
CA GLU A 88 -2.08 4.29 -0.70
C GLU A 88 -1.96 5.83 -0.68
N VAL A 89 -3.09 6.54 -0.53
CA VAL A 89 -3.09 8.01 -0.40
C VAL A 89 -2.30 8.47 0.82
N LEU A 90 -2.39 7.75 1.95
CA LEU A 90 -1.60 8.05 3.15
C LEU A 90 -0.12 7.73 2.94
N ALA A 91 0.19 6.57 2.33
CA ALA A 91 1.56 6.12 2.09
C ALA A 91 2.33 7.10 1.17
N GLN A 92 1.64 7.72 0.20
CA GLN A 92 2.21 8.74 -0.68
C GLN A 92 2.18 10.16 -0.08
N GLY A 93 1.65 10.35 1.15
CA GLY A 93 1.57 11.67 1.79
C GLY A 93 0.58 12.64 1.13
N LEU A 94 -0.40 12.14 0.36
CA LEU A 94 -1.36 12.96 -0.39
C LEU A 94 -2.53 13.47 0.48
N SER A 95 -2.65 12.99 1.71
CA SER A 95 -3.65 13.39 2.70
C SER A 95 -3.19 13.01 4.12
N ASP A 96 -3.82 13.59 5.14
CA ASP A 96 -3.68 13.14 6.53
C ASP A 96 -4.81 12.19 6.96
N PRO A 97 -4.64 11.42 8.06
CA PRO A 97 -5.62 10.45 8.54
C PRO A 97 -6.99 11.02 8.95
N ASN A 98 -7.10 12.30 9.28
CA ASN A 98 -8.38 12.91 9.63
C ASN A 98 -9.15 13.27 8.36
N THR A 99 -8.48 13.96 7.43
CA THR A 99 -9.08 14.40 6.16
C THR A 99 -9.49 13.20 5.28
N ILE A 100 -8.70 12.12 5.28
CA ILE A 100 -8.94 11.00 4.36
C ILE A 100 -10.29 10.31 4.57
N ARG A 101 -10.79 10.30 5.81
CA ARG A 101 -12.07 9.68 6.17
C ARG A 101 -13.27 10.41 5.57
N GLU A 102 -13.11 11.68 5.24
CA GLU A 102 -14.15 12.51 4.62
C GLU A 102 -14.16 12.38 3.09
N LEU A 103 -13.12 11.78 2.51
CA LEU A 103 -13.00 11.64 1.06
C LEU A 103 -13.87 10.50 0.52
N SER A 104 -14.54 10.77 -0.59
CA SER A 104 -15.22 9.74 -1.38
C SER A 104 -14.20 8.86 -2.14
N ASP A 105 -14.61 7.67 -2.54
CA ASP A 105 -13.78 6.78 -3.37
C ASP A 105 -13.32 7.47 -4.66
N TRP A 106 -14.20 8.27 -5.27
CA TRP A 106 -13.84 9.08 -6.44
C TRP A 106 -12.73 10.09 -6.13
N SER A 107 -12.83 10.79 -5.00
CA SER A 107 -11.81 11.76 -4.56
C SER A 107 -10.47 11.10 -4.29
N LEU A 108 -10.46 9.91 -3.68
CA LEU A 108 -9.24 9.14 -3.45
C LEU A 108 -8.57 8.74 -4.78
N ARG A 109 -9.36 8.22 -5.74
CA ARG A 109 -8.87 7.85 -7.07
C ARG A 109 -8.28 9.05 -7.81
N LEU A 110 -8.95 10.21 -7.75
CA LEU A 110 -8.48 11.42 -8.41
C LEU A 110 -7.15 11.92 -7.84
N LYS A 111 -6.95 11.82 -6.51
CA LYS A 111 -5.67 12.14 -5.88
C LYS A 111 -4.53 11.25 -6.38
N LEU A 112 -4.75 9.94 -6.41
CA LEU A 112 -3.76 8.98 -6.93
C LEU A 112 -3.47 9.22 -8.43
N ALA A 113 -4.50 9.52 -9.22
CA ALA A 113 -4.37 9.86 -10.63
C ALA A 113 -3.48 11.09 -10.87
N ALA A 114 -3.68 12.15 -10.08
CA ALA A 114 -2.92 13.39 -10.19
C ALA A 114 -1.44 13.17 -9.83
N ALA A 115 -1.16 12.48 -8.73
CA ALA A 115 0.21 12.19 -8.28
C ALA A 115 1.02 11.37 -9.31
N ASN A 116 0.38 10.38 -9.96
CA ASN A 116 1.00 9.60 -11.02
C ASN A 116 1.34 10.44 -12.26
N HIS A 117 0.60 11.51 -12.52
CA HIS A 117 0.84 12.40 -13.66
C HIS A 117 2.01 13.36 -13.43
N GLU A 118 2.17 13.87 -12.21
CA GLU A 118 3.29 14.76 -11.84
C GLU A 118 4.63 14.04 -11.91
N SER A 119 4.65 12.73 -11.65
CA SER A 119 5.87 11.91 -11.73
C SER A 119 6.36 11.65 -13.17
N SER A 120 5.59 12.01 -14.20
CA SER A 120 5.94 11.74 -15.61
C SER A 120 6.36 12.98 -16.41
N SER A 121 6.41 14.18 -15.80
CA SER A 121 6.62 15.44 -16.51
C SER A 121 8.03 16.04 -16.43
N ASP A 122 9.02 15.33 -15.90
CA ASP A 122 10.36 15.88 -15.59
C ASP A 122 11.51 15.47 -16.55
N ASP A 123 11.23 14.96 -17.76
CA ASP A 123 12.28 14.52 -18.71
C ASP A 123 12.29 15.29 -20.05
N SER A 124 12.23 16.62 -20.05
CA SER A 124 12.50 17.43 -21.27
C SER A 124 12.92 18.87 -20.98
N ASP A 125 14.21 19.13 -20.77
CA ASP A 125 14.98 20.36 -21.08
C ASP A 125 16.32 20.32 -20.29
N GLU A 126 17.53 20.57 -20.79
CA GLU A 126 18.03 21.36 -21.91
C GLU A 126 19.34 20.73 -22.44
N GLY A 127 19.40 20.49 -23.75
CA GLY A 127 20.68 20.37 -24.46
C GLY A 127 21.20 21.77 -24.80
N ALA A 128 22.25 22.22 -24.12
CA ALA A 128 23.00 23.42 -24.52
C ALA A 128 24.17 23.01 -25.45
N PRO A 129 24.22 23.47 -26.71
CA PRO A 129 25.41 23.31 -27.54
C PRO A 129 26.48 24.31 -27.10
N CYS A 130 27.63 23.82 -26.65
CA CYS A 130 28.83 24.64 -26.47
C CYS A 130 29.24 25.21 -27.83
N LEU A 131 29.14 26.53 -27.97
CA LEU A 131 29.77 27.28 -29.06
C LEU A 131 31.25 27.45 -28.71
N ASP A 132 32.12 26.75 -29.44
CA ASP A 132 33.56 27.00 -29.43
C ASP A 132 33.86 28.31 -30.18
N VAL A 133 34.51 29.26 -29.50
CA VAL A 133 35.18 30.44 -30.07
C VAL A 133 36.59 30.53 -29.51
#